data_AF-A0A1A9G191-F1
#
_entry.id   AF-A0A1A9G191-F1
#
_cell.length_a   1.000
_cell.length_b   1.000
_cell.length_c   1.000
_cell.angle_alpha   90.00
_cell.angle_beta   90.00
_cell.angle_gamma   90.00
#
_symmetry.space_group_name_H-M   'P 1'
#
loop_
_entity.id
_entity.type
_entity.pdbx_description
1 polymer ?
#
loop_
_entity_poly.entity_id
_entity_poly.type
_entity_poly.pdbx_seq_one_letter_code
_entity_poly.pdbx_strand_id
1 'polypeptide(L)' 'MLLAVAFFAGTAQAQTPQSVVELLTAGYDIINVSPIAESYAVFLEKDDTVVICQIGFKDGAFSTDRCYPLDK' A
#
# COMPACT_ATOMS: atom_id res chain seq x y z
N MET A 1 21.42 44.40 -5.25
CA MET A 1 21.67 42.99 -4.91
C MET A 1 20.54 42.54 -3.98
N LEU A 2 19.53 41.83 -4.48
CA LEU A 2 18.46 41.17 -3.70
C LEU A 2 17.75 40.21 -4.67
N LEU A 3 18.34 39.02 -4.84
CA LEU A 3 17.86 37.72 -4.34
C LEU A 3 16.55 37.25 -4.97
N ALA A 4 16.70 36.29 -5.89
CA ALA A 4 15.66 35.47 -6.47
C ALA A 4 14.99 34.60 -5.40
N VAL A 5 13.66 34.63 -5.35
CA VAL A 5 12.87 33.70 -4.54
C VAL A 5 12.54 32.51 -5.43
N ALA A 6 13.29 31.42 -5.27
CA ALA A 6 12.93 30.13 -5.83
C ALA A 6 11.73 29.57 -5.04
N PHE A 7 10.61 29.37 -5.73
CA PHE A 7 9.47 28.63 -5.18
C PHE A 7 9.86 27.15 -5.10
N PHE A 8 9.96 26.64 -3.87
CA PHE A 8 10.09 25.22 -3.61
C PHE A 8 8.82 24.52 -4.12
N ALA A 9 8.98 23.68 -5.14
CA ALA A 9 7.96 22.71 -5.54
C ALA A 9 7.65 21.84 -4.32
N GLY A 10 6.42 21.97 -3.80
CA GLY A 10 5.92 21.14 -2.72
C GLY A 10 6.05 19.68 -3.12
N THR A 11 6.65 18.90 -2.24
CA THR A 11 6.75 17.44 -2.35
C THR A 11 5.35 16.88 -2.55
N ALA A 12 5.05 16.39 -3.76
CA ALA A 12 3.95 15.47 -3.95
C ALA A 12 4.31 14.22 -3.15
N GLN A 13 3.81 14.14 -1.91
CA GLN A 13 3.86 12.93 -1.12
C GLN A 13 3.05 11.91 -1.92
N ALA A 14 3.73 11.00 -2.60
CA ALA A 14 3.07 9.92 -3.33
C ALA A 14 2.13 9.24 -2.34
N GLN A 15 0.82 9.33 -2.60
CA GLN A 15 -0.17 8.60 -1.84
C GLN A 15 0.16 7.12 -2.03
N THR A 16 0.67 6.48 -0.98
CA THR A 16 0.90 5.04 -0.99
C THR A 16 -0.43 4.37 -1.32
N PRO A 17 -0.47 3.50 -2.35
CA PRO A 17 -1.68 2.75 -2.69
C PRO A 17 -2.29 2.11 -1.44
N GLN A 18 -3.60 2.25 -1.25
CA GLN A 18 -4.26 1.90 0.00
C GLN A 18 -4.88 0.50 -0.02
N SER A 19 -4.95 -0.13 -1.20
CA SER A 19 -5.63 -1.40 -1.45
C SER A 19 -4.77 -2.39 -2.24
N VAL A 20 -5.08 -3.69 -2.13
CA VAL A 20 -4.43 -4.76 -2.89
C VAL A 20 -4.58 -4.54 -4.40
N VAL A 21 -5.76 -4.12 -4.85
CA VAL A 21 -6.02 -3.92 -6.29
C VAL A 21 -5.17 -2.78 -6.87
N GLU A 22 -5.03 -1.68 -6.14
CA GLU A 22 -4.18 -0.56 -6.58
C GLU A 22 -2.70 -0.96 -6.61
N LEU A 23 -2.23 -1.74 -5.62
CA LEU A 23 -0.86 -2.26 -5.60
C LEU A 23 -0.58 -3.21 -6.77
N LEU A 24 -1.51 -4.13 -7.07
CA LEU A 24 -1.43 -4.99 -8.24
C LEU A 24 -1.35 -4.18 -9.54
N THR A 25 -2.18 -3.13 -9.65
CA THR A 25 -2.17 -2.22 -10.82
C THR A 25 -0.86 -1.44 -10.92
N ALA A 26 -0.24 -1.11 -9.79
CA ALA A 26 1.07 -0.47 -9.71
C ALA A 26 2.25 -1.43 -9.97
N GLY A 27 1.98 -2.72 -10.21
CA GLY A 27 2.98 -3.73 -10.56
C GLY A 27 3.61 -4.43 -9.35
N TYR A 28 2.93 -4.51 -8.22
CA TYR A 28 3.31 -5.40 -7.13
C TYR A 28 2.82 -6.82 -7.39
N ASP A 29 3.61 -7.81 -6.99
CA ASP A 29 3.27 -9.23 -7.09
C ASP A 29 2.81 -9.77 -5.73
N ILE A 30 1.79 -10.64 -5.71
CA ILE A 30 1.40 -11.37 -4.50
C ILE A 30 2.41 -12.48 -4.25
N ILE A 31 3.13 -12.40 -3.12
CA ILE A 31 4.13 -13.39 -2.72
C ILE A 31 3.58 -14.40 -1.69
N ASN A 32 2.57 -14.02 -0.91
CA ASN A 32 1.93 -14.90 0.06
C ASN A 32 0.50 -14.43 0.40
N VAL A 33 -0.39 -15.37 0.67
CA VAL A 33 -1.72 -15.13 1.24
C VAL A 33 -1.90 -16.06 2.43
N SER A 34 -2.11 -15.48 3.61
CA SER A 34 -2.27 -16.22 4.86
C SER A 34 -3.64 -15.92 5.48
N PRO A 35 -4.46 -16.94 5.78
CA PRO A 35 -5.74 -16.74 6.44
C PRO A 35 -5.54 -16.30 7.90
N ILE A 36 -6.32 -15.33 8.36
CA ILE A 36 -6.35 -14.82 9.74
C ILE A 36 -7.82 -14.66 10.16
N ALA A 37 -8.38 -15.67 10.81
CA ALA A 37 -9.79 -15.68 11.25
C ALA A 37 -10.75 -15.22 10.13
N GLU A 38 -11.49 -14.13 10.33
CA GLU A 38 -12.41 -13.54 9.35
C GLU A 38 -11.72 -12.64 8.31
N SER A 39 -10.42 -12.81 8.11
CA SER A 39 -9.60 -11.97 7.22
C SER A 39 -8.46 -12.75 6.57
N TYR A 40 -7.76 -12.10 5.65
CA TYR A 40 -6.53 -12.59 5.02
C TYR A 40 -5.46 -11.52 5.16
N ALA A 41 -4.24 -11.94 5.49
CA ALA A 41 -3.04 -11.16 5.23
C ALA A 41 -2.52 -11.51 3.84
N VAL A 42 -2.39 -10.50 2.99
CA VAL A 42 -1.80 -10.61 1.65
C VAL A 42 -0.48 -9.87 1.67
N PHE A 43 0.59 -10.58 1.33
CA PHE A 43 1.92 -10.00 1.21
C PHE A 43 2.18 -9.73 -0.27
N LEU A 44 2.53 -8.49 -0.58
CA LEU A 44 2.88 -8.05 -1.91
C LEU A 44 4.31 -7.52 -1.93
N GLU A 45 5.02 -7.74 -3.03
CA GLU A 45 6.39 -7.27 -3.22
C GLU A 45 6.51 -6.52 -4.55
N LYS A 46 7.34 -5.49 -4.55
CA LYS A 46 7.85 -4.83 -5.75
C LYS A 46 9.23 -4.27 -5.46
N ASP A 47 10.20 -4.64 -6.30
CA ASP A 47 11.61 -4.29 -6.10
C ASP A 47 12.06 -4.71 -4.69
N ASP A 48 12.52 -3.76 -3.87
CA ASP A 48 12.92 -4.00 -2.47
C ASP A 48 11.81 -3.69 -1.44
N THR A 49 10.61 -3.35 -1.90
CA THR A 49 9.47 -2.95 -1.05
C THR A 49 8.53 -4.13 -0.84
N VAL A 50 8.27 -4.44 0.43
CA VAL A 50 7.22 -5.41 0.81
C VAL A 50 6.07 -4.65 1.48
N VAL A 51 4.85 -5.01 1.12
CA VAL A 51 3.62 -4.45 1.68
C VAL A 51 2.78 -5.59 2.21
N ILE A 52 2.23 -5.43 3.42
CA ILE A 52 1.22 -6.32 3.97
C ILE A 52 -0.14 -5.65 3.87
N CYS A 53 -1.11 -6.34 3.29
CA CYS A 53 -2.49 -5.91 3.23
C CYS A 53 -3.38 -6.82 4.06
N GLN A 54 -4.29 -6.23 4.82
CA GLN A 54 -5.36 -6.97 5.48
C GLN A 54 -6.63 -6.86 4.65
N ILE A 55 -7.11 -7.99 4.14
CA ILE A 55 -8.43 -8.12 3.52
C ILE A 55 -9.37 -8.75 4.56
N GLY A 56 -10.30 -7.96 5.12
CA GLY A 56 -11.25 -8.45 6.12
C GLY A 56 -12.65 -8.64 5.56
N PHE A 57 -13.35 -9.64 6.10
CA PHE A 57 -14.74 -9.93 5.82
C PHE A 57 -15.55 -9.78 7.10
N LYS A 58 -16.78 -9.32 6.98
CA LYS A 58 -17.75 -9.23 8.08
C LYS A 58 -19.09 -9.74 7.58
N ASP A 59 -19.68 -10.70 8.30
CA ASP A 59 -20.97 -11.30 7.93
C ASP A 59 -20.99 -11.87 6.49
N GLY A 60 -19.83 -12.39 6.04
CA GLY A 60 -19.66 -12.94 4.69
C GLY A 60 -19.47 -11.89 3.58
N ALA A 61 -19.50 -10.59 3.91
CA ALA A 61 -19.25 -9.50 2.98
C ALA A 61 -17.84 -8.93 3.14
N PHE A 62 -17.27 -8.43 2.05
CA PHE A 62 -16.00 -7.69 2.10
C PHE A 62 -16.15 -6.43 2.96
N SER A 63 -15.24 -6.24 3.92
CA SER A 63 -15.32 -5.16 4.91
C SER A 63 -14.11 -4.23 4.91
N THR A 64 -12.92 -4.70 4.53
CA THR A 64 -11.73 -3.85 4.52
C THR A 64 -10.68 -4.40 3.55
N ASP A 65 -9.93 -3.48 2.96
CA ASP A 65 -8.67 -3.71 2.28
C ASP A 65 -7.77 -2.53 2.66
N ARG A 66 -6.75 -2.81 3.49
CA ARG A 66 -5.79 -1.81 3.95
C ARG A 66 -4.40 -2.37 3.87
N CYS A 67 -3.52 -1.59 3.25
CA CYS A 67 -2.14 -1.95 3.00
C CYS A 67 -1.18 -1.09 3.81
N TYR A 68 -0.15 -1.74 4.34
CA TYR A 68 0.88 -1.13 5.17
C TYR A 68 2.25 -1.56 4.65
N PRO A 69 3.16 -0.61 4.35
CA PRO A 69 4.54 -0.98 4.03
C PRO A 69 5.15 -1.71 5.22
N LEU A 70 5.92 -2.77 4.93
CA LEU A 70 6.77 -3.42 5.91
C LEU A 70 8.16 -2.83 5.78
N ASP A 71 8.60 -2.13 6.82
CA ASP A 71 10.01 -1.80 6.96
C ASP A 71 10.78 -3.10 7.24
N LYS A 72 11.91 -3.31 6.55
CA LYS A 72 12.82 -4.43 6.80
C LYS A 72 13.51 -4.30 8.17
#